data_AF-A0A1V4XUA5-F1
#
_entry.id   AF-A0A1V4XUA5-F1
#
_cell.length_a   1.000
_cell.length_b   1.000
_cell.length_c   1.000
_cell.angle_alpha   90.00
_cell.angle_beta   90.00
_cell.angle_gamma   90.00
#
_symmetry.space_group_name_H-M   'P 1'
#
loop_
_entity.id
_entity.type
_entity.pdbx_description
1 polymer ?
#
loop_
_entity_poly.entity_id
_entity_poly.type
_entity_poly.pdbx_seq_one_letter_code
_entity_poly.pdbx_strand_id
1 'polypeptide(L)'
;MKKFIVMIALAAVVFLPMMAQADYVKLRELSVNPYANVTIYAGALGNVSTQAGYYNVQVDYDNSLPYDGPTFASFCVDPAYSSTSWTTYDLRVIPEGSRYEAAAWVVAQNWTGNNIPAAQIAVWELVWDWGEAAPDFANGNFRYTAAANTNYATYAPLATAIFNSAKTNMGAGFDQSAYSLAVSPPTGTFFGVSYQDYIVPNPVPIPGAVWLLGSGLLGLVAVRRRRK
;
A
#
# COMPACT_ATOMS: atom_id res chain seq x y z
N MET A 1 -38.32 -11.15 -32.57
CA MET A 1 -36.96 -11.72 -32.50
C MET A 1 -35.87 -10.66 -32.23
N LYS A 2 -35.75 -9.58 -33.02
CA LYS A 2 -34.72 -8.53 -32.79
C LYS A 2 -34.68 -7.94 -31.36
N LYS A 3 -35.85 -7.67 -30.75
CA LYS A 3 -35.94 -7.14 -29.37
C LYS A 3 -35.44 -8.11 -28.29
N PHE A 4 -35.55 -9.42 -28.54
CA PHE A 4 -35.10 -10.46 -27.61
C PHE A 4 -33.58 -10.61 -27.63
N ILE A 5 -32.97 -10.52 -28.82
CA ILE A 5 -31.50 -10.51 -28.99
C ILE A 5 -30.87 -9.29 -28.30
N VAL A 6 -31.50 -8.11 -28.42
CA VAL A 6 -31.02 -6.89 -27.75
C VAL A 6 -31.10 -7.00 -26.22
N MET A 7 -32.17 -7.59 -25.67
CA MET A 7 -32.26 -7.82 -24.21
C MET A 7 -31.21 -8.81 -23.70
N ILE A 8 -30.93 -9.89 -24.45
CA ILE A 8 -29.89 -10.85 -24.08
C ILE A 8 -28.49 -10.20 -24.13
N ALA A 9 -28.22 -9.38 -25.15
CA ALA A 9 -26.96 -8.64 -25.23
C ALA A 9 -26.79 -7.64 -24.08
N LEU A 10 -27.86 -6.93 -23.70
CA LEU A 10 -27.84 -6.03 -22.54
C LEU A 10 -27.66 -6.77 -21.21
N ALA A 11 -28.35 -7.90 -21.03
CA ALA A 11 -28.19 -8.73 -19.85
C ALA A 11 -26.76 -9.29 -19.74
N ALA A 12 -26.19 -9.77 -20.85
CA ALA A 12 -24.80 -10.25 -20.87
C ALA A 12 -23.81 -9.15 -20.47
N VAL A 13 -24.00 -7.90 -20.92
CA VAL A 13 -23.15 -6.77 -20.53
C VAL A 13 -23.30 -6.41 -19.04
N VAL A 14 -24.48 -6.62 -18.44
CA VAL A 14 -24.73 -6.34 -17.01
C VAL A 14 -24.21 -7.46 -16.10
N PHE A 15 -24.20 -8.72 -16.55
CA PHE A 15 -23.79 -9.88 -15.73
C PHE A 15 -22.30 -10.25 -15.82
N LEU A 16 -21.52 -9.57 -16.67
CA LEU A 16 -20.08 -9.85 -16.84
C LEU A 16 -19.12 -9.40 -15.72
N PRO A 17 -19.46 -8.54 -14.72
CA PRO A 17 -18.46 -8.10 -13.75
C PRO A 17 -18.70 -8.69 -12.35
N MET A 18 -18.46 -10.00 -12.14
CA MET A 18 -18.47 -10.55 -10.77
C MET A 18 -17.41 -11.63 -10.48
N MET A 19 -16.47 -11.90 -11.39
CA MET A 19 -15.29 -12.66 -10.99
C MET A 19 -14.32 -11.70 -10.31
N ALA A 20 -14.39 -11.62 -8.99
CA ALA A 20 -13.36 -11.03 -8.16
C ALA A 20 -12.08 -11.86 -8.37
N GLN A 21 -11.26 -11.43 -9.32
CA GLN A 21 -9.94 -12.00 -9.54
C GLN A 21 -9.04 -11.44 -8.43
N ALA A 22 -8.28 -12.30 -7.75
CA ALA A 22 -7.21 -11.83 -6.88
C ALA A 22 -6.20 -11.09 -7.77
N ASP A 23 -6.01 -9.80 -7.51
CA ASP A 23 -5.11 -8.96 -8.29
C ASP A 23 -3.68 -9.25 -7.84
N TYR A 24 -3.05 -10.19 -8.53
CA TYR A 24 -1.63 -10.45 -8.35
C TYR A 24 -0.81 -9.42 -9.12
N VAL A 25 0.14 -8.81 -8.43
CA VAL A 25 1.10 -7.87 -9.02
C VAL A 25 2.51 -8.36 -8.84
N LYS A 26 3.45 -7.80 -9.61
CA LYS A 26 4.88 -7.95 -9.33
C LYS A 26 5.42 -6.68 -8.69
N LEU A 27 6.26 -6.87 -7.70
CA LEU A 27 6.84 -5.78 -6.91
C LEU A 27 8.35 -6.02 -6.75
N ARG A 28 9.12 -4.94 -6.73
CA ARG A 28 10.53 -4.94 -6.33
C ARG A 28 10.86 -3.65 -5.60
N GLU A 29 11.76 -3.73 -4.63
CA GLU A 29 12.39 -2.56 -4.05
C GLU A 29 13.51 -2.04 -4.96
N LEU A 30 13.55 -0.73 -5.15
CA LEU A 30 14.63 -0.04 -5.84
C LEU A 30 15.66 0.52 -4.86
N SER A 31 15.20 1.08 -3.74
CA SER A 31 16.05 1.64 -2.68
C SER A 31 15.23 1.96 -1.43
N VAL A 32 15.92 2.17 -0.30
CA VAL A 32 15.38 2.86 0.87
C VAL A 32 16.02 4.23 0.97
N ASN A 33 15.26 5.32 0.83
CA ASN A 33 15.80 6.68 0.89
C ASN A 33 14.71 7.75 1.13
N PRO A 34 14.88 8.65 2.13
CA PRO A 34 15.89 8.60 3.19
C PRO A 34 15.58 7.51 4.21
N TYR A 35 16.61 7.10 4.94
CA TYR A 35 16.50 6.07 5.98
C TYR A 35 17.42 6.36 7.18
N ALA A 36 17.12 5.69 8.28
CA ALA A 36 18.03 5.53 9.41
C ALA A 36 18.19 4.05 9.73
N ASN A 37 19.41 3.62 10.08
CA ASN A 37 19.62 2.28 10.60
C ASN A 37 19.08 2.23 12.05
N VAL A 38 18.24 1.24 12.31
CA VAL A 38 17.62 1.02 13.62
C VAL A 38 17.73 -0.46 14.01
N THR A 39 17.68 -0.72 15.30
CA THR A 39 17.50 -2.07 15.84
C THR A 39 16.12 -2.12 16.48
N ILE A 40 15.28 -3.03 15.98
CA ILE A 40 13.93 -3.26 16.46
C ILE A 40 13.82 -4.65 17.06
N TYR A 41 12.93 -4.83 18.03
CA TYR A 41 12.48 -6.15 18.44
C TYR A 41 11.22 -6.51 17.65
N ALA A 42 11.17 -7.71 17.10
CA ALA A 42 10.10 -8.18 16.23
C ALA A 42 9.51 -9.52 16.67
N GLY A 43 8.86 -9.51 17.85
CA GLY A 43 8.18 -10.68 18.41
C GLY A 43 9.09 -11.92 18.39
N ALA A 44 8.65 -12.95 17.66
CA ALA A 44 9.35 -14.23 17.55
C ALA A 44 10.74 -14.14 16.88
N LEU A 45 11.03 -13.10 16.12
CA LEU A 45 12.33 -12.90 15.47
C LEU A 45 13.38 -12.31 16.41
N GLY A 46 12.98 -11.77 17.57
CA GLY A 46 13.88 -11.10 18.49
C GLY A 46 14.39 -9.77 17.94
N ASN A 47 15.62 -9.40 18.30
CA ASN A 47 16.23 -8.15 17.86
C ASN A 47 16.79 -8.27 16.43
N VAL A 48 16.37 -7.36 15.56
CA VAL A 48 16.77 -7.29 14.16
C VAL A 48 17.26 -5.88 13.83
N SER A 49 18.40 -5.76 13.16
CA SER A 49 18.87 -4.49 12.59
C SER A 49 18.28 -4.30 11.20
N THR A 50 17.66 -3.15 10.95
CA THR A 50 16.95 -2.84 9.71
C THR A 50 17.02 -1.34 9.39
N GLN A 51 16.43 -0.94 8.27
CA GLN A 51 16.33 0.45 7.82
C GLN A 51 14.92 0.97 8.08
N ALA A 52 14.82 2.03 8.88
CA ALA A 52 13.59 2.79 9.05
C ALA A 52 13.58 3.95 8.04
N GLY A 53 12.72 3.92 7.02
CA GLY A 53 12.71 4.93 5.98
C GLY A 53 11.64 4.74 4.91
N TYR A 54 11.72 5.51 3.83
CA TYR A 54 10.89 5.28 2.64
C TYR A 54 11.47 4.20 1.76
N TYR A 55 10.70 3.15 1.55
CA TYR A 55 10.98 2.10 0.59
C TYR A 55 10.42 2.54 -0.77
N ASN A 56 11.32 2.82 -1.72
CA ASN A 56 10.94 3.12 -3.09
C ASN A 56 10.66 1.81 -3.80
N VAL A 57 9.39 1.49 -3.96
CA VAL A 57 8.91 0.24 -4.53
C VAL A 57 8.33 0.46 -5.91
N GLN A 58 8.66 -0.42 -6.84
CA GLN A 58 8.11 -0.41 -8.19
C GLN A 58 7.08 -1.51 -8.33
N VAL A 59 5.90 -1.18 -8.86
CA VAL A 59 4.77 -2.11 -8.98
C VAL A 59 4.41 -2.33 -10.45
N ASP A 60 4.47 -3.56 -10.93
CA ASP A 60 3.95 -3.99 -12.23
C ASP A 60 2.55 -4.60 -12.04
N TYR A 61 1.53 -3.79 -12.36
CA TYR A 61 0.11 -4.15 -12.25
C TYR A 61 -0.40 -5.05 -13.39
N ASP A 62 0.25 -5.02 -14.55
CA ASP A 62 -0.21 -5.73 -15.76
C ASP A 62 0.56 -7.04 -15.97
N ASN A 63 1.54 -7.33 -15.09
CA ASN A 63 2.45 -8.46 -15.22
C ASN A 63 3.14 -8.53 -16.60
N SER A 64 3.22 -7.40 -17.31
CA SER A 64 3.63 -7.30 -18.72
C SER A 64 5.11 -6.93 -18.88
N LEU A 65 5.94 -7.28 -17.89
CA LEU A 65 7.42 -7.19 -17.90
C LEU A 65 8.02 -7.18 -19.32
N PRO A 66 8.90 -6.21 -19.64
CA PRO A 66 9.74 -5.44 -18.73
C PRO A 66 9.23 -4.01 -18.46
N TYR A 67 7.92 -3.76 -18.50
CA TYR A 67 7.41 -2.40 -18.31
C TYR A 67 7.81 -1.81 -16.96
N ASP A 68 8.36 -0.59 -16.98
CA ASP A 68 8.63 0.20 -15.79
C ASP A 68 7.30 0.69 -15.22
N GLY A 69 6.72 -0.14 -14.35
CA GLY A 69 5.57 0.24 -13.55
C GLY A 69 5.86 1.48 -12.70
N PRO A 70 4.82 2.16 -12.19
CA PRO A 70 4.99 3.31 -11.33
C PRO A 70 5.82 2.97 -10.08
N THR A 71 6.64 3.92 -9.65
CA THR A 71 7.41 3.85 -8.42
C THR A 71 6.73 4.68 -7.35
N PHE A 72 6.61 4.13 -6.15
CA PHE A 72 6.00 4.81 -5.00
C PHE A 72 6.93 4.72 -3.79
N ALA A 73 6.91 5.76 -2.98
CA ALA A 73 7.48 5.70 -1.64
C ALA A 73 6.45 5.04 -0.70
N SER A 74 6.85 3.97 -0.03
CA SER A 74 6.01 3.20 0.88
C SER A 74 6.77 2.89 2.19
N PHE A 75 6.06 2.29 3.13
CA PHE A 75 6.60 1.76 4.37
C PHE A 75 6.39 0.25 4.44
N CYS A 76 7.35 -0.43 5.06
CA CYS A 76 7.25 -1.83 5.43
C CYS A 76 6.22 -2.03 6.53
N VAL A 77 5.40 -3.06 6.45
CA VAL A 77 4.43 -3.40 7.52
C VAL A 77 4.82 -4.63 8.33
N ASP A 78 5.88 -5.32 7.92
CA ASP A 78 6.45 -6.47 8.60
C ASP A 78 8.01 -6.35 8.65
N PRO A 79 8.74 -7.29 9.24
CA PRO A 79 10.20 -7.28 9.33
C PRO A 79 10.90 -8.19 8.31
N ALA A 80 10.18 -8.69 7.31
CA ALA A 80 10.75 -9.61 6.35
C ALA A 80 11.74 -8.90 5.42
N TYR A 81 12.59 -9.68 4.77
CA TYR A 81 13.51 -9.11 3.80
C TYR A 81 12.76 -8.59 2.58
N SER A 82 13.12 -7.38 2.18
CA SER A 82 12.71 -6.84 0.89
C SER A 82 13.48 -7.49 -0.26
N SER A 83 12.85 -7.57 -1.43
CA SER A 83 13.44 -8.13 -2.65
C SER A 83 13.69 -7.04 -3.68
N THR A 84 14.91 -6.97 -4.21
CA THR A 84 15.24 -6.13 -5.37
C THR A 84 14.88 -6.80 -6.70
N SER A 85 14.46 -8.07 -6.66
CA SER A 85 13.97 -8.83 -7.81
C SER A 85 12.45 -8.79 -7.87
N TRP A 86 11.91 -8.84 -9.09
CA TRP A 86 10.47 -8.92 -9.30
C TRP A 86 9.87 -10.14 -8.61
N THR A 87 9.02 -9.88 -7.63
CA THR A 87 8.40 -10.88 -6.75
C THR A 87 6.90 -10.73 -6.84
N THR A 88 6.15 -11.82 -6.82
CA THR A 88 4.68 -11.78 -6.89
C THR A 88 4.07 -11.46 -5.53
N TYR A 89 3.11 -10.54 -5.52
CA TYR A 89 2.34 -10.12 -4.37
C TYR A 89 0.84 -10.26 -4.63
N ASP A 90 0.08 -10.51 -3.58
CA ASP A 90 -1.38 -10.45 -3.56
C ASP A 90 -1.83 -9.07 -3.05
N LEU A 91 -2.61 -8.33 -3.85
CA LEU A 91 -3.18 -7.07 -3.40
C LEU A 91 -4.47 -7.30 -2.63
N ARG A 92 -4.44 -6.96 -1.34
CA ARG A 92 -5.58 -7.11 -0.44
C ARG A 92 -6.18 -5.76 -0.10
N VAL A 93 -7.51 -5.72 -0.11
CA VAL A 93 -8.28 -4.58 0.37
C VAL A 93 -7.97 -4.35 1.84
N ILE A 94 -7.74 -3.09 2.21
CA ILE A 94 -7.51 -2.67 3.58
C ILE A 94 -8.86 -2.49 4.28
N PRO A 95 -9.20 -3.26 5.34
CA PRO A 95 -10.46 -3.10 6.04
C PRO A 95 -10.51 -1.78 6.83
N GLU A 96 -11.69 -1.15 6.87
CA GLU A 96 -11.97 0.01 7.72
C GLU A 96 -11.78 -0.32 9.21
N GLY A 97 -11.23 0.63 9.97
CA GLY A 97 -10.90 0.49 11.38
C GLY A 97 -9.76 -0.47 11.68
N SER A 98 -9.01 -0.94 10.67
CA SER A 98 -7.90 -1.88 10.85
C SER A 98 -6.57 -1.17 11.11
N ARG A 99 -5.61 -1.93 11.64
CA ARG A 99 -4.21 -1.48 11.75
C ARG A 99 -3.58 -1.03 10.44
N TYR A 100 -3.99 -1.67 9.34
CA TYR A 100 -3.47 -1.35 8.00
C TYR A 100 -4.10 -0.08 7.44
N GLU A 101 -5.32 0.28 7.88
CA GLU A 101 -5.90 1.59 7.56
C GLU A 101 -5.11 2.72 8.25
N ALA A 102 -4.77 2.55 9.53
CA ALA A 102 -3.93 3.50 10.24
C ALA A 102 -2.56 3.65 9.56
N ALA A 103 -1.92 2.55 9.18
CA ALA A 103 -0.65 2.56 8.47
C ALA A 103 -0.78 3.18 7.06
N ALA A 104 -1.88 2.94 6.34
CA ALA A 104 -2.15 3.56 5.05
C ALA A 104 -2.34 5.07 5.18
N TRP A 105 -2.99 5.54 6.25
CA TRP A 105 -3.07 6.95 6.56
C TRP A 105 -1.67 7.55 6.72
N VAL A 106 -0.75 6.87 7.40
CA VAL A 106 0.65 7.32 7.54
C VAL A 106 1.35 7.40 6.18
N VAL A 107 1.17 6.41 5.30
CA VAL A 107 1.73 6.45 3.93
C VAL A 107 1.25 7.68 3.15
N ALA A 108 0.00 8.12 3.37
CA ALA A 108 -0.59 9.24 2.66
C ALA A 108 0.00 10.64 2.99
N GLN A 109 0.78 10.79 4.07
CA GLN A 109 1.12 12.11 4.63
C GLN A 109 2.36 12.82 4.03
N ASN A 110 3.04 12.25 3.02
CA ASN A 110 4.21 12.87 2.37
C ASN A 110 5.27 13.41 3.37
N TRP A 111 5.69 12.58 4.31
CA TRP A 111 6.69 12.91 5.34
C TRP A 111 8.02 13.39 4.75
N THR A 112 8.72 14.22 5.53
CA THR A 112 10.05 14.76 5.18
C THR A 112 11.00 14.74 6.37
N GLY A 113 12.32 14.76 6.10
CA GLY A 113 13.37 14.82 7.12
C GLY A 113 13.28 13.67 8.15
N ASN A 114 13.44 14.00 9.43
CA ASN A 114 13.40 13.03 10.53
C ASN A 114 12.03 12.37 10.74
N ASN A 115 10.96 12.88 10.12
CA ASN A 115 9.65 12.25 10.20
C ASN A 115 9.58 10.97 9.36
N ILE A 116 10.46 10.76 8.38
CA ILE A 116 10.41 9.58 7.51
C ILE A 116 10.80 8.30 8.29
N PRO A 117 11.96 8.21 8.97
CA PRO A 117 12.26 7.07 9.84
C PRO A 117 11.25 6.91 10.99
N ALA A 118 10.80 8.02 11.57
CA ALA A 118 9.80 8.00 12.63
C ALA A 118 8.44 7.45 12.16
N ALA A 119 8.02 7.77 10.93
CA ALA A 119 6.81 7.25 10.32
C ALA A 119 6.91 5.72 10.11
N GLN A 120 8.05 5.21 9.64
CA GLN A 120 8.28 3.77 9.52
C GLN A 120 8.20 3.06 10.89
N ILE A 121 8.76 3.64 11.94
CA ILE A 121 8.65 3.13 13.32
C ILE A 121 7.19 3.12 13.78
N ALA A 122 6.45 4.21 13.52
CA ALA A 122 5.03 4.29 13.86
C ALA A 122 4.19 3.26 13.10
N VAL A 123 4.50 2.98 11.82
CA VAL A 123 3.83 1.92 11.03
C VAL A 123 4.03 0.56 11.68
N TRP A 124 5.25 0.20 12.08
CA TRP A 124 5.48 -1.09 12.75
C TRP A 124 4.73 -1.19 14.09
N GLU A 125 4.74 -0.14 14.90
CA GLU A 125 3.95 -0.07 16.14
C GLU A 125 2.46 -0.27 15.86
N LEU A 126 1.89 0.46 14.90
CA LEU A 126 0.48 0.36 14.53
C LEU A 126 0.11 -1.06 14.10
N VAL A 127 0.97 -1.74 13.34
CA VAL A 127 0.64 -3.06 12.79
C VAL A 127 0.87 -4.18 13.80
N TRP A 128 1.88 -4.11 14.65
CA TRP A 128 2.25 -5.23 15.52
C TRP A 128 1.69 -5.13 16.93
N ASP A 129 1.51 -3.90 17.43
CA ASP A 129 0.91 -3.62 18.75
C ASP A 129 -0.42 -2.88 18.59
N TRP A 130 -1.21 -3.36 17.63
CA TRP A 130 -2.55 -2.85 17.38
C TRP A 130 -3.46 -3.04 18.60
N GLY A 131 -4.25 -2.01 18.90
CA GLY A 131 -5.19 -1.99 20.01
C GLY A 131 -4.67 -1.21 21.22
N GLU A 132 -3.36 -1.00 21.33
CA GLU A 132 -2.78 -0.22 22.41
C GLU A 132 -3.14 1.26 22.33
N ALA A 133 -3.39 1.89 23.47
CA ALA A 133 -3.82 3.30 23.53
C ALA A 133 -2.71 4.27 23.06
N ALA A 134 -1.45 3.89 23.29
CA ALA A 134 -0.24 4.62 22.92
C ALA A 134 0.87 3.61 22.58
N PRO A 135 1.96 4.02 21.91
CA PRO A 135 3.07 3.13 21.63
C PRO A 135 3.73 2.58 22.89
N ASP A 136 4.05 1.28 22.91
CA ASP A 136 4.86 0.64 23.94
C ASP A 136 6.18 0.12 23.34
N PHE A 137 7.10 1.06 23.12
CA PHE A 137 8.43 0.75 22.59
C PHE A 137 9.30 -0.11 23.51
N ALA A 138 8.86 -0.48 24.71
CA ALA A 138 9.65 -1.23 25.68
C ALA A 138 9.16 -2.67 25.89
N ASN A 139 7.84 -2.92 25.89
CA ASN A 139 7.30 -4.23 26.26
C ASN A 139 6.41 -4.87 25.19
N GLY A 140 6.06 -4.17 24.10
CA GLY A 140 5.23 -4.66 22.99
C GLY A 140 5.84 -5.81 22.18
N ASN A 141 5.10 -6.28 21.17
CA ASN A 141 5.58 -7.20 20.15
C ASN A 141 6.57 -6.50 19.21
N PHE A 142 6.37 -5.20 18.97
CA PHE A 142 7.37 -4.29 18.44
C PHE A 142 8.05 -3.56 19.59
N ARG A 143 9.38 -3.42 19.53
CA ARG A 143 10.12 -2.57 20.48
C ARG A 143 11.19 -1.79 19.75
N TYR A 144 11.34 -0.53 20.10
CA TYR A 144 12.37 0.35 19.60
C TYR A 144 12.99 1.05 20.80
N THR A 145 14.04 0.51 21.41
CA THR A 145 14.53 1.01 22.71
C THR A 145 15.75 1.91 22.59
N ALA A 146 15.94 2.79 23.59
CA ALA A 146 17.12 3.64 23.69
C ALA A 146 18.44 2.87 23.80
N ALA A 147 18.42 1.70 24.48
CA ALA A 147 19.60 0.87 24.64
C ALA A 147 20.14 0.32 23.31
N ALA A 148 19.25 0.10 22.34
CA ALA A 148 19.59 -0.45 21.04
C ALA A 148 19.74 0.60 19.93
N ASN A 149 19.41 1.88 20.19
CA ASN A 149 19.31 2.92 19.17
C ASN A 149 19.81 4.28 19.65
N THR A 150 20.88 4.77 19.01
CA THR A 150 21.45 6.10 19.29
C THR A 150 20.51 7.26 18.94
N ASN A 151 19.63 7.08 17.95
CA ASN A 151 18.65 8.08 17.52
C ASN A 151 17.29 7.96 18.23
N TYR A 152 17.18 7.15 19.29
CA TYR A 152 15.92 6.92 20.00
C TYR A 152 15.27 8.23 20.47
N ALA A 153 16.05 9.11 21.10
CA ALA A 153 15.57 10.40 21.61
C ALA A 153 15.00 11.32 20.51
N THR A 154 15.40 11.11 19.25
CA THR A 154 14.88 11.85 18.10
C THR A 154 13.63 11.20 17.53
N TYR A 155 13.65 9.90 17.28
CA TYR A 155 12.57 9.25 16.53
C TYR A 155 11.40 8.78 17.39
N ALA A 156 11.62 8.35 18.63
CA ALA A 156 10.53 7.84 19.47
C ALA A 156 9.42 8.89 19.72
N PRO A 157 9.73 10.15 20.09
CA PRO A 157 8.68 11.16 20.29
C PRO A 157 7.91 11.49 19.00
N LEU A 158 8.61 11.53 17.86
CA LEU A 158 7.99 11.75 16.54
C LEU A 158 7.08 10.59 16.14
N ALA A 159 7.56 9.35 16.32
CA ALA A 159 6.79 8.15 16.04
C ALA A 159 5.52 8.10 16.92
N THR A 160 5.61 8.48 18.20
CA THR A 160 4.44 8.62 19.08
C THR A 160 3.43 9.64 18.56
N ALA A 161 3.89 10.81 18.12
CA ALA A 161 2.99 11.82 17.55
C ALA A 161 2.29 11.31 16.26
N ILE A 162 3.03 10.62 15.40
CA ILE A 162 2.51 10.04 14.15
C ILE A 162 1.49 8.92 14.44
N PHE A 163 1.81 8.00 15.35
CA PHE A 163 0.91 6.93 15.80
C PHE A 163 -0.42 7.49 16.29
N ASN A 164 -0.37 8.47 17.20
CA ASN A 164 -1.58 9.08 17.76
C ASN A 164 -2.41 9.79 16.68
N SER A 165 -1.74 10.46 15.75
CA SER A 165 -2.39 11.13 14.61
C SER A 165 -3.06 10.12 13.70
N ALA A 166 -2.41 9.01 13.38
CA ALA A 166 -2.97 7.96 12.54
C ALA A 166 -4.24 7.36 13.16
N LYS A 167 -4.20 6.98 14.44
CA LYS A 167 -5.38 6.44 15.14
C LYS A 167 -6.55 7.41 15.19
N THR A 168 -6.26 8.71 15.30
CA THR A 168 -7.29 9.75 15.34
C THR A 168 -7.92 9.97 13.97
N ASN A 169 -7.11 9.97 12.90
CA ASN A 169 -7.53 10.44 11.58
C ASN A 169 -7.91 9.32 10.60
N MET A 170 -7.56 8.07 10.87
CA MET A 170 -7.93 6.93 10.00
C MET A 170 -9.45 6.80 9.82
N GLY A 171 -10.24 7.11 10.85
CA GLY A 171 -11.72 7.12 10.77
C GLY A 171 -12.33 8.49 10.46
N ALA A 172 -11.52 9.51 10.22
CA ALA A 172 -11.97 10.89 10.02
C ALA A 172 -12.16 11.23 8.53
N GLY A 173 -12.72 10.30 7.75
CA GLY A 173 -12.94 10.45 6.30
C GLY A 173 -11.69 10.18 5.45
N PHE A 174 -10.69 9.48 5.99
CA PHE A 174 -9.60 8.94 5.18
C PHE A 174 -10.16 7.87 4.23
N ASP A 175 -9.83 7.99 2.94
CA ASP A 175 -10.23 7.01 1.93
C ASP A 175 -9.16 5.92 1.81
N GLN A 176 -9.34 4.84 2.57
CA GLN A 176 -8.48 3.66 2.54
C GLN A 176 -8.62 2.85 1.24
N SER A 177 -9.70 3.05 0.46
CA SER A 177 -9.87 2.37 -0.82
C SER A 177 -8.88 2.83 -1.89
N ALA A 178 -8.19 3.95 -1.65
CA ALA A 178 -7.07 4.41 -2.47
C ALA A 178 -5.77 3.62 -2.24
N TYR A 179 -5.75 2.64 -1.32
CA TYR A 179 -4.57 1.85 -0.96
C TYR A 179 -4.90 0.35 -0.91
N SER A 180 -3.86 -0.46 -1.11
CA SER A 180 -3.90 -1.91 -0.90
C SER A 180 -2.73 -2.38 -0.07
N LEU A 181 -2.94 -3.46 0.65
CA LEU A 181 -1.87 -4.22 1.30
C LEU A 181 -1.32 -5.24 0.31
N ALA A 182 -0.08 -5.05 -0.14
CA ALA A 182 0.64 -6.01 -0.96
C ALA A 182 1.29 -7.07 -0.06
N VAL A 183 0.82 -8.32 -0.15
CA VAL A 183 1.27 -9.45 0.69
C VAL A 183 2.10 -10.47 -0.07
N SER A 184 3.19 -10.94 0.53
CA SER A 184 4.06 -11.99 -0.02
C SER A 184 4.45 -13.08 1.01
N PRO A 185 4.32 -14.38 0.67
CA PRO A 185 3.88 -14.90 -0.62
C PRO A 185 2.35 -14.75 -0.81
N PRO A 186 1.85 -14.75 -2.06
CA PRO A 186 0.43 -14.55 -2.34
C PRO A 186 -0.49 -15.60 -1.68
N THR A 187 0.04 -16.80 -1.45
CA THR A 187 -0.68 -17.91 -0.83
C THR A 187 -0.21 -18.08 0.61
N GLY A 188 -0.87 -17.39 1.55
CA GLY A 188 -0.54 -17.45 2.96
C GLY A 188 -1.44 -16.57 3.83
N THR A 189 -1.75 -17.06 5.03
CA THR A 189 -2.45 -16.28 6.08
C THR A 189 -1.47 -15.60 7.04
N PHE A 190 -0.20 -15.96 6.97
CA PHE A 190 0.85 -15.42 7.84
C PHE A 190 1.63 -14.36 7.07
N PHE A 191 1.72 -13.17 7.67
CA PHE A 191 2.49 -12.03 7.16
C PHE A 191 3.99 -12.26 7.41
N GLY A 192 4.86 -11.69 6.56
CA GLY A 192 6.31 -11.73 6.74
C GLY A 192 6.98 -13.11 6.62
N VAL A 193 6.38 -14.05 5.88
CA VAL A 193 6.93 -15.43 5.77
C VAL A 193 7.99 -15.54 4.67
N SER A 194 7.90 -14.73 3.61
CA SER A 194 8.84 -14.79 2.49
C SER A 194 9.50 -13.45 2.22
N TYR A 195 8.70 -12.44 1.87
CA TYR A 195 9.20 -11.12 1.51
C TYR A 195 8.41 -10.05 2.23
N GLN A 196 9.01 -8.88 2.33
CA GLN A 196 8.44 -7.69 2.94
C GLN A 196 7.08 -7.34 2.37
N ASP A 197 6.07 -7.22 3.22
CA ASP A 197 4.76 -6.68 2.86
C ASP A 197 4.78 -5.13 2.83
N TYR A 198 3.98 -4.53 1.96
CA TYR A 198 3.91 -3.08 1.76
C TYR A 198 2.48 -2.57 1.70
N ILE A 199 2.28 -1.29 2.03
CA ILE A 199 1.05 -0.58 1.67
C ILE A 199 1.32 0.25 0.41
N VAL A 200 0.64 -0.09 -0.68
CA VAL A 200 0.82 0.56 -1.97
C VAL A 200 -0.43 1.34 -2.36
N PRO A 201 -0.30 2.51 -2.99
CA PRO A 201 -1.45 3.20 -3.57
C PRO A 201 -2.07 2.36 -4.69
N ASN A 202 -3.40 2.26 -4.70
CA ASN A 202 -4.11 1.64 -5.80
C ASN A 202 -3.91 2.46 -7.08
N PRO A 203 -3.71 1.81 -8.23
CA PRO A 203 -3.62 2.52 -9.49
C PRO A 203 -4.96 3.19 -9.72
N VAL A 204 -4.95 4.53 -9.84
CA VAL A 204 -6.17 5.28 -10.17
C VAL A 204 -6.56 4.86 -11.59
N PRO A 205 -7.71 4.19 -11.80
CA PRO A 205 -8.12 3.80 -13.13
C PRO A 205 -8.20 5.06 -13.99
N ILE A 206 -7.64 5.00 -15.21
CA ILE A 206 -7.77 6.12 -16.16
C ILE A 206 -9.26 6.45 -16.23
N PRO A 207 -9.68 7.69 -15.85
CA PRO A 207 -11.09 7.98 -15.70
C PRO A 207 -11.84 7.57 -16.96
N GLY A 208 -12.96 6.87 -16.82
CA GLY A 208 -13.81 6.53 -17.96
C GLY A 208 -14.17 7.77 -18.80
N ALA A 209 -14.12 8.96 -18.20
CA ALA A 209 -14.20 10.25 -18.88
C ALA A 209 -13.17 10.43 -20.01
N VAL A 210 -11.93 9.95 -19.89
CA VAL A 210 -10.91 10.01 -20.96
C VAL A 210 -11.32 9.12 -22.13
N TRP A 211 -11.82 7.91 -21.85
CA TRP A 211 -12.37 7.01 -22.87
C TRP A 211 -13.62 7.59 -23.53
N LEU A 212 -14.54 8.13 -22.73
CA LEU A 212 -15.76 8.79 -23.21
C LEU A 212 -15.42 10.02 -24.06
N LEU A 213 -14.47 10.84 -23.64
CA LEU A 213 -13.97 11.98 -24.42
C LEU A 213 -13.38 11.51 -25.75
N GLY A 214 -12.53 10.48 -25.73
CA GLY A 214 -11.94 9.89 -26.93
C GLY A 214 -13.00 9.36 -27.90
N SER A 215 -13.96 8.57 -27.39
CA SER A 215 -15.07 8.06 -28.20
C SER A 215 -16.02 9.16 -28.69
N GLY A 216 -16.22 10.21 -27.89
CA GLY A 216 -17.06 11.35 -28.20
C GLY A 216 -16.47 12.19 -29.33
N LEU A 217 -15.16 12.44 -29.29
CA LEU A 217 -14.43 13.12 -30.36
C LEU A 217 -14.47 12.30 -31.67
N LEU A 218 -14.25 10.99 -31.60
CA LEU A 218 -14.39 10.11 -32.77
C LEU A 218 -15.82 10.13 -33.33
N GLY A 219 -16.83 10.13 -32.46
CA GLY A 219 -18.24 10.28 -32.85
C GLY A 219 -18.51 11.60 -33.57
N LEU A 220 -18.00 12.72 -33.05
CA LEU A 220 -18.14 14.04 -33.68
C LEU A 220 -17.47 14.11 -35.06
N VAL A 221 -16.28 13.50 -35.21
CA VAL A 221 -15.60 13.40 -36.51
C VAL A 221 -16.44 12.58 -37.50
N ALA A 222 -17.03 11.47 -37.06
CA ALA A 222 -17.90 10.65 -37.90
C ALA A 222 -19.16 11.40 -38.35
N VAL A 223 -19.80 12.18 -37.46
CA VAL A 223 -20.95 13.02 -37.79
C VAL A 223 -20.58 14.10 -38.81
N ARG A 224 -19.43 14.75 -38.65
CA ARG A 224 -18.95 15.78 -39.60
C ARG A 224 -18.73 15.20 -41.00
N ARG A 225 -18.20 13.98 -41.10
CA ARG A 225 -17.96 13.32 -42.40
C ARG A 225 -19.24 12.94 -43.13
N ARG A 226 -20.33 12.64 -42.41
CA ARG A 226 -21.64 12.31 -43.03
C ARG A 226 -22.41 13.53 -43.55
N ARG A 227 -22.04 14.75 -43.14
CA ARG A 227 -22.71 16.00 -43.53
C ARG A 227 -22.01 16.72 -44.69
N LYS A 228 -20.87 16.21 -45.16
CA LYS A 228 -20.25 16.60 -46.42
C LYS A 228 -20.66 15.60 -47.49
#